data_AF-A0ABD6F5F9-F1
#
_entry.id   AF-A0ABD6F5F9-F1
#
_cell.length_a   1.000
_cell.length_b   1.000
_cell.length_c   1.000
_cell.angle_alpha   90.00
_cell.angle_beta   90.00
_cell.angle_gamma   90.00
#
_symmetry.space_group_name_H-M   'P 1'
#
loop_
_entity.id
_entity.type
_entity.pdbx_description
1 polymer ?
#
loop_
_entity_poly.entity_id
_entity_poly.type
_entity_poly.pdbx_seq_one_letter_code
_entity_poly.pdbx_strand_id
1 'polypeptide(L)'
;MLAVYQTAVGYQLWHALALIGVGLLSFHLPASAPLRWAGALLALGILLFSGSLYLLTLGGVRAGLVTPAGGVCWIVAWALLAWAVLRA
;
A
#
# COMPACT_ATOMS: atom_id res chain seq x y z
N MET A 1 11.75 -16.16 -11.06
CA MET A 1 11.90 -14.68 -11.04
C MET A 1 10.70 -13.97 -11.64
N LEU A 2 10.19 -14.39 -12.81
CA LEU A 2 8.98 -13.78 -13.40
C LEU A 2 7.74 -13.80 -12.47
N ALA A 3 7.48 -14.90 -11.77
CA ALA A 3 6.35 -14.98 -10.83
C ALA A 3 6.45 -13.96 -9.66
N VAL A 4 7.67 -13.71 -9.16
CA VAL A 4 7.90 -12.71 -8.11
C VAL A 4 7.69 -11.30 -8.66
N TYR A 5 8.12 -11.04 -9.89
CA TYR A 5 7.88 -9.76 -10.56
C TYR A 5 6.38 -9.52 -10.78
N GLN A 6 5.65 -10.54 -11.24
CA GLN A 6 4.19 -10.48 -11.39
C GLN A 6 3.49 -10.24 -10.05
N THR A 7 4.04 -10.81 -8.95
CA THR A 7 3.56 -10.51 -7.59
C THR A 7 3.77 -9.04 -7.26
N ALA A 8 4.97 -8.49 -7.49
CA ALA A 8 5.27 -7.08 -7.23
C ALA A 8 4.31 -6.13 -7.98
N VAL A 9 4.11 -6.37 -9.28
CA VAL A 9 3.20 -5.59 -10.14
C VAL A 9 1.74 -5.76 -9.72
N GLY A 10 1.29 -6.99 -9.46
CA GLY A 10 -0.07 -7.27 -9.05
C GLY A 10 -0.44 -6.58 -7.73
N TYR A 11 0.44 -6.69 -6.73
CA TYR A 11 0.25 -6.01 -5.45
C TYR A 11 0.30 -4.49 -5.59
N GLN A 12 1.20 -3.95 -6.43
CA GLN A 12 1.24 -2.51 -6.70
C GLN A 12 -0.06 -2.03 -7.33
N LEU A 13 -0.59 -2.74 -8.33
CA LEU A 13 -1.82 -2.36 -9.02
C LEU A 13 -3.00 -2.30 -8.06
N TRP A 14 -3.25 -3.36 -7.28
CA TRP A 14 -4.39 -3.40 -6.36
C TRP A 14 -4.34 -2.30 -5.30
N HIS A 15 -3.16 -2.02 -4.74
CA HIS A 15 -3.03 -0.98 -3.72
C HIS A 15 -2.98 0.43 -4.33
N ALA A 16 -2.54 0.59 -5.58
CA ALA A 16 -2.65 1.86 -6.30
C ALA A 16 -4.12 2.20 -6.62
N LEU A 17 -4.92 1.21 -7.01
CA LEU A 17 -6.38 1.39 -7.17
C LEU A 17 -7.04 1.77 -5.84
N ALA A 18 -6.65 1.11 -4.74
CA ALA A 18 -7.11 1.50 -3.40
C ALA A 18 -6.70 2.94 -3.05
N LEU A 19 -5.48 3.36 -3.39
CA LEU A 19 -4.99 4.72 -3.16
C LEU A 19 -5.78 5.77 -3.96
N ILE A 20 -6.15 5.45 -5.21
CA ILE A 20 -7.07 6.28 -6.00
C ILE A 20 -8.42 6.40 -5.28
N GLY A 21 -8.96 5.28 -4.77
CA GLY A 21 -10.19 5.28 -3.98
C GLY A 21 -10.11 6.16 -2.72
N VAL A 22 -8.98 6.11 -2.00
CA VAL A 22 -8.72 7.02 -0.86
C VAL A 22 -8.69 8.49 -1.30
N GLY A 23 -8.05 8.78 -2.43
CA GLY A 23 -8.04 10.13 -3.02
C GLY A 23 -9.44 10.65 -3.34
N LEU A 24 -10.28 9.81 -3.94
CA LEU A 24 -11.69 10.15 -4.23
C LEU A 24 -12.50 10.37 -2.95
N LEU A 25 -12.35 9.50 -1.95
CA LEU A 25 -13.02 9.66 -0.65
C LEU A 25 -12.61 10.95 0.07
N SER A 26 -11.42 11.48 -0.19
CA SER A 26 -10.96 12.71 0.45
C SER A 26 -11.79 13.94 0.10
N PHE A 27 -12.50 13.93 -1.03
CA PHE A 27 -13.48 14.98 -1.38
C PHE A 27 -14.71 14.99 -0.46
N HIS A 28 -15.06 13.84 0.11
CA HIS A 28 -16.21 13.70 1.02
C HIS A 28 -15.80 13.78 2.49
N LEU A 29 -14.54 13.45 2.81
CA LEU A 29 -14.01 13.41 4.17
C LEU A 29 -12.73 14.25 4.32
N PRO A 30 -12.76 15.56 4.00
CA PRO A 30 -11.55 16.38 3.83
C PRO A 30 -10.72 16.56 5.12
N ALA A 31 -11.36 16.49 6.29
CA ALA A 31 -10.70 16.62 7.58
C ALA A 31 -10.35 15.27 8.25
N SER A 32 -10.58 14.14 7.58
CA SER A 32 -10.38 12.80 8.18
C SER A 32 -8.90 12.45 8.28
N ALA A 33 -8.33 12.60 9.48
CA ALA A 33 -6.98 12.14 9.78
C ALA A 33 -6.77 10.64 9.51
N PRO A 34 -7.69 9.72 9.87
CA PRO A 34 -7.58 8.31 9.52
C PRO A 34 -7.48 8.06 8.02
N LEU A 35 -8.26 8.78 7.20
CA LEU A 35 -8.23 8.65 5.75
C LEU A 35 -6.88 9.10 5.16
N ARG A 36 -6.32 10.21 5.66
CA ARG A 36 -4.99 10.69 5.27
C ARG A 36 -3.90 9.67 5.58
N TRP A 37 -3.92 9.09 6.78
CA TRP A 37 -2.96 8.05 7.17
C TRP A 37 -3.14 6.76 6.37
N ALA A 38 -4.37 6.36 6.04
CA ALA A 38 -4.63 5.23 5.17
C ALA A 38 -3.96 5.41 3.79
N GLY A 39 -4.09 6.59 3.19
CA GLY A 39 -3.42 6.91 1.91
C GLY A 39 -1.90 6.87 2.02
N ALA A 40 -1.32 7.47 3.06
CA ALA A 40 0.12 7.47 3.28
C ALA A 40 0.68 6.05 3.47
N LEU A 41 -0.02 5.21 4.25
CA LEU A 41 0.40 3.83 4.50
C LEU A 41 0.20 2.92 3.28
N LEU A 42 -0.82 3.15 2.44
CA LEU A 42 -0.96 2.46 1.15
C LEU A 42 0.25 2.76 0.25
N ALA A 43 0.61 4.03 0.12
CA ALA A 43 1.75 4.45 -0.68
C ALA A 43 3.07 3.89 -0.13
N LEU A 44 3.29 4.00 1.18
CA LEU A 44 4.48 3.44 1.83
C LEU A 44 4.55 1.91 1.67
N GLY A 45 3.42 1.21 1.83
CA GLY A 45 3.34 -0.23 1.62
C GLY A 45 3.71 -0.65 0.20
N ILE A 46 3.29 0.11 -0.83
CA ILE A 46 3.71 -0.13 -2.23
C ILE A 46 5.24 -0.01 -2.37
N LEU A 47 5.83 1.06 -1.82
CA LEU A 47 7.27 1.28 -1.90
C LEU A 47 8.06 0.17 -1.18
N LEU A 48 7.64 -0.22 0.02
CA LEU A 48 8.35 -1.24 0.80
C LEU A 48 8.13 -2.64 0.22
N PHE A 49 6.88 -3.05 0.00
CA PHE A 49 6.57 -4.40 -0.46
C PHE A 49 6.93 -4.58 -1.92
N SER A 50 6.27 -3.88 -2.85
CA SER A 50 6.51 -4.06 -4.29
C SER A 50 7.91 -3.60 -4.68
N GLY A 51 8.40 -2.50 -4.11
CA GLY A 51 9.78 -2.05 -4.33
C GLY A 51 10.84 -3.09 -3.92
N SER A 52 10.67 -3.74 -2.75
CA SER A 52 11.59 -4.82 -2.34
C SER A 52 11.59 -6.00 -3.31
N LEU A 53 10.43 -6.36 -3.87
CA LEU A 53 10.32 -7.42 -4.86
C LEU A 53 10.92 -7.02 -6.21
N TYR A 54 10.80 -5.76 -6.62
CA TYR A 54 11.51 -5.26 -7.81
C TYR A 54 13.03 -5.30 -7.63
N LEU A 55 13.53 -4.86 -6.47
CA LEU A 55 14.95 -4.96 -6.14
C LEU A 55 15.46 -6.40 -6.20
N LEU A 56 14.64 -7.36 -5.73
CA LEU A 56 14.96 -8.78 -5.82
C LEU A 56 14.98 -9.27 -7.27
N THR A 57 14.00 -8.93 -8.09
CA THR A 57 13.86 -9.50 -9.44
C THR A 57 14.72 -8.83 -10.51
N LEU A 58 15.03 -7.54 -10.35
CA LEU A 58 15.78 -6.74 -11.32
C LEU A 58 17.23 -6.52 -10.86
N GLY A 59 17.46 -6.36 -9.56
CA GLY A 59 18.78 -6.10 -8.98
C GLY A 59 19.41 -7.26 -8.21
N GLY A 60 18.67 -8.36 -7.98
CA GLY A 60 19.15 -9.51 -7.20
C GLY A 60 19.28 -9.25 -5.69
N VAL A 61 18.82 -8.09 -5.19
CA VAL A 61 18.99 -7.68 -3.78
C VAL A 61 17.85 -8.24 -2.92
N ARG A 62 18.20 -8.95 -1.85
CA ARG A 62 17.24 -9.51 -0.89
C ARG A 62 16.99 -8.56 0.29
N ALA A 63 15.92 -7.80 0.23
CA ALA A 63 15.52 -6.87 1.30
C ALA A 63 14.55 -7.55 2.31
N GLY A 64 14.96 -8.67 2.90
CA GLY A 64 14.07 -9.65 3.55
C GLY A 64 13.04 -9.10 4.57
N LEU A 65 13.43 -8.15 5.43
CA LEU A 65 12.50 -7.56 6.43
C LEU A 65 11.68 -6.38 5.89
N VAL A 66 11.99 -5.88 4.69
CA VAL A 66 11.28 -4.77 4.07
C VAL A 66 9.92 -5.21 3.53
N THR A 67 9.83 -6.42 2.96
CA THR A 67 8.57 -6.95 2.43
C THR A 67 7.50 -7.13 3.51
N PRO A 68 7.78 -7.76 4.67
CA PRO A 68 6.81 -7.86 5.76
C PRO A 68 6.38 -6.49 6.31
N ALA A 69 7.30 -5.52 6.41
CA ALA A 69 6.98 -4.17 6.86
C ALA A 69 5.96 -3.48 5.94
N GLY A 70 6.12 -3.63 4.61
CA GLY A 70 5.14 -3.14 3.64
C GLY A 70 3.76 -3.80 3.78
N GLY A 71 3.72 -5.10 4.07
CA GLY A 71 2.47 -5.82 4.34
C GLY A 71 1.75 -5.30 5.59
N VAL A 72 2.49 -4.99 6.66
CA VAL A 72 1.93 -4.36 7.86
C VAL A 72 1.35 -2.98 7.56
N CYS A 73 2.05 -2.17 6.76
CA CYS A 73 1.52 -0.87 6.32
C CYS A 73 0.15 -1.01 5.63
N TRP A 74 -0.03 -2.00 4.75
CA TRP A 74 -1.32 -2.23 4.11
C TRP A 74 -2.42 -2.67 5.08
N ILE A 75 -2.12 -3.58 6.01
CA ILE A 75 -3.11 -4.02 7.02
C ILE A 75 -3.60 -2.81 7.83
N VAL A 76 -2.68 -1.98 8.31
CA VAL A 76 -3.02 -0.77 9.07
C VAL A 76 -3.77 0.23 8.19
N ALA A 77 -3.38 0.40 6.92
CA ALA A 77 -4.07 1.30 5.99
C ALA A 77 -5.53 0.90 5.76
N TRP A 78 -5.80 -0.39 5.53
CA TRP A 78 -7.17 -0.89 5.33
C TRP A 78 -8.01 -0.76 6.61
N ALA A 79 -7.43 -1.01 7.78
CA ALA A 79 -8.11 -0.81 9.06
C ALA A 79 -8.47 0.68 9.29
N LEU A 80 -7.56 1.61 8.99
CA LEU A 80 -7.82 3.04 9.07
C LEU A 80 -8.85 3.52 8.05
N LEU A 81 -8.81 2.98 6.82
CA LEU A 81 -9.80 3.28 5.79
C LEU A 81 -11.21 2.83 6.22
N ALA A 82 -11.34 1.59 6.70
CA ALA A 82 -12.60 1.07 7.22
C ALA A 82 -13.11 1.93 8.39
N TRP A 83 -12.23 2.28 9.34
CA TRP A 83 -12.56 3.16 10.45
C TRP A 83 -13.00 4.56 10.01
N ALA A 84 -12.31 5.14 9.03
CA ALA A 84 -12.64 6.46 8.49
C ALA A 84 -14.05 6.50 7.90
N VAL A 85 -14.42 5.44 7.15
CA VAL A 85 -15.73 5.34 6.49
C VAL A 85 -16.84 4.98 7.47
N LEU A 86 -16.59 4.10 8.44
CA LEU A 86 -17.58 3.71 9.45
C LEU A 86 -17.88 4.82 10.48
N ARG A 87 -17.00 5.82 10.61
CA ARG A 87 -17.17 6.98 11.49
C ARG A 87 -17.46 8.29 10.75
N ALA A 88 -17.59 8.23 9.43
CA ALA A 88 -18.04 9.35 8.60
C ALA A 88 -19.51 9.66 8.88
#